data_AF-A0A2B7YCP1-F1
#
_entry.id   AF-A0A2B7YCP1-F1
#
_cell.length_a   1.000
_cell.length_b   1.000
_cell.length_c   1.000
_cell.angle_alpha   90.00
_cell.angle_beta   90.00
_cell.angle_gamma   90.00
#
_symmetry.space_group_name_H-M   'P 1'
#
loop_
_entity.id
_entity.type
_entity.pdbx_description
1 polymer ?
#
loop_
_entity_poly.entity_id
_entity_poly.type
_entity_poly.pdbx_seq_one_letter_code
_entity_poly.pdbx_strand_id
1 'polypeptide(L)' 'MARYNVGQSIRYKPVGGPNSNTPESKGVVRDVIENSGEGEEETRYQIENQNTGKRSSIKESNILGTI' A
#
# COMPACT_ATOMS: atom_id res chain seq x y z
N MET A 1 12.93 -6.71 3.47
CA MET A 1 12.21 -7.78 2.75
C MET A 1 10.80 -7.29 2.52
N ALA A 2 10.41 -7.09 1.26
CA ALA A 2 9.06 -6.70 0.89
C ALA A 2 8.02 -7.67 1.47
N ARG A 3 7.04 -7.13 2.19
CA ARG A 3 5.96 -7.89 2.84
C ARG A 3 4.85 -8.28 1.86
N TYR A 4 4.74 -7.57 0.75
CA TYR A 4 3.74 -7.79 -0.30
C TYR A 4 4.41 -7.83 -1.68
N ASN A 5 3.89 -8.67 -2.57
CA ASN A 5 4.46 -8.88 -3.91
C ASN A 5 3.64 -8.20 -5.00
N VAL A 6 4.29 -7.86 -6.12
CA VAL A 6 3.62 -7.37 -7.32
C VAL A 6 2.60 -8.40 -7.83
N GLY A 7 1.41 -7.93 -8.19
CA GLY A 7 0.26 -8.75 -8.60
C GLY A 7 -0.64 -9.18 -7.45
N GLN A 8 -0.24 -8.95 -6.20
CA GLN A 8 -1.02 -9.37 -5.04
C GLN A 8 -2.18 -8.42 -4.74
N SER A 9 -3.34 -8.98 -4.44
CA SER A 9 -4.50 -8.20 -3.98
C SER A 9 -4.36 -7.91 -2.49
N ILE A 10 -4.52 -6.65 -2.13
CA ILE A 10 -4.34 -6.16 -0.76
C ILE A 10 -5.46 -5.20 -0.37
N ARG A 11 -5.62 -5.03 0.94
CA ARG A 11 -6.54 -4.08 1.55
C ARG A 11 -5.73 -2.99 2.25
N TYR A 12 -6.07 -1.73 1.98
CA TYR A 12 -5.29 -0.59 2.48
C TYR A 12 -6.18 0.61 2.79
N LYS A 13 -5.69 1.55 3.60
CA LYS A 13 -6.34 2.84 3.84
C LYS A 13 -5.67 3.93 2.98
N PRO A 14 -6.38 4.54 2.00
CA PRO A 14 -5.80 5.54 1.11
C PRO A 14 -5.50 6.87 1.80
N VAL A 15 -6.25 7.24 2.85
CA VAL A 15 -6.12 8.51 3.56
C VAL A 15 -6.19 8.27 5.06
N GLY A 16 -5.38 8.99 5.83
CA GLY A 16 -5.58 9.13 7.29
C GLY A 16 -4.86 8.13 8.22
N GLY A 17 -3.98 7.27 7.72
CA GLY A 17 -3.26 6.34 8.59
C GLY A 17 -4.14 5.18 9.11
N PRO A 18 -3.55 4.23 9.86
CA PRO A 18 -4.25 3.04 10.35
C PRO A 18 -5.43 3.36 11.28
N ASN A 19 -5.36 4.48 12.02
CA ASN A 19 -6.39 4.91 12.97
C ASN A 19 -7.49 5.82 12.39
N SER A 20 -7.46 6.17 11.10
CA SER A 20 -8.54 7.00 10.55
C SER A 20 -9.83 6.22 10.29
N ASN A 21 -10.94 6.94 10.40
CA ASN A 21 -12.29 6.51 9.99
C ASN A 21 -12.46 6.41 8.47
N THR A 22 -11.39 6.59 7.69
CA THR A 22 -11.42 6.44 6.25
C THR A 22 -11.75 4.99 5.88
N PRO A 23 -12.67 4.77 4.92
CA PRO A 23 -12.96 3.42 4.43
C PRO A 23 -11.71 2.76 3.86
N GLU A 24 -11.54 1.48 4.18
CA GLU A 24 -10.53 0.66 3.55
C GLU A 24 -10.87 0.43 2.06
N SER A 25 -9.84 0.43 1.22
CA SER A 25 -9.93 0.17 -0.20
C SER A 25 -9.21 -1.12 -0.55
N LYS A 26 -9.64 -1.72 -1.67
CA LYS A 26 -8.99 -2.88 -2.28
C LYS A 26 -8.16 -2.41 -3.46
N GLY A 27 -6.97 -2.98 -3.58
CA GLY A 27 -6.09 -2.68 -4.70
C GLY A 27 -5.11 -3.82 -4.97
N VAL A 28 -4.47 -3.74 -6.13
CA VAL A 28 -3.44 -4.69 -6.54
C VAL A 28 -2.09 -4.00 -6.46
N VAL A 29 -1.11 -4.63 -5.82
CA VAL A 29 0.27 -4.16 -5.81
C VAL A 29 0.81 -4.22 -7.24
N ARG A 30 1.23 -3.09 -7.79
CA ARG A 30 1.83 -2.99 -9.12
C ARG A 30 3.33 -2.83 -9.07
N ASP A 31 3.85 -2.23 -8.01
CA ASP A 31 5.27 -1.96 -7.85
C ASP A 31 5.64 -1.90 -6.36
N VAL A 32 6.86 -2.31 -6.04
CA VAL A 32 7.41 -2.23 -4.68
C VAL A 32 8.55 -1.22 -4.67
N ILE A 33 8.35 -0.13 -3.93
CA ILE A 33 9.32 0.95 -3.79
C ILE A 33 9.99 0.75 -2.43
N GLU A 34 11.00 -0.12 -2.43
CA GLU A 34 11.89 -0.34 -1.28
C GLU A 34 12.85 0.84 -1.18
N ASN A 35 12.59 1.77 -0.25
CA ASN A 35 13.56 2.83 0.05
C ASN A 35 14.65 2.20 0.92
N SER A 36 15.84 2.01 0.35
CA SER A 36 17.02 1.47 1.04
C SER A 36 17.91 2.57 1.63
N GLY A 37 17.35 3.74 1.95
CA GLY A 37 18.07 4.83 2.60
C GLY A 37 18.34 4.50 4.07
N GLU A 38 19.60 4.65 4.50
CA GLU A 38 19.98 4.63 5.92
C GLU A 38 19.32 5.80 6.67
N GLY A 39 18.05 5.62 7.05
CA GLY A 39 17.30 6.63 7.79
C GLY A 39 15.80 6.56 7.55
N GLU A 40 15.10 5.73 8.32
CA GLU A 40 13.65 5.83 8.61
C GLU A 40 12.67 5.86 7.40
N GLU A 41 13.14 5.58 6.18
CA GLU A 41 12.30 5.59 4.99
C GLU A 41 11.49 4.29 4.89
N GLU A 42 10.27 4.32 5.41
CA GLU A 42 9.32 3.20 5.34
C GLU A 42 9.06 2.75 3.89
N THR A 43 9.09 1.43 3.66
CA THR A 43 8.76 0.79 2.38
C THR A 43 7.40 1.26 1.87
N ARG A 44 7.35 1.61 0.58
CA ARG A 44 6.11 2.03 -0.09
C ARG A 44 5.76 1.07 -1.19
N TYR A 45 4.48 0.93 -1.45
CA TYR A 45 3.93 0.07 -2.48
C TYR A 45 3.09 0.92 -3.42
N GLN A 46 3.32 0.76 -4.72
CA GLN A 46 2.42 1.33 -5.71
C GLN A 46 1.23 0.39 -5.85
N ILE A 47 0.05 0.86 -5.45
CA ILE A 47 -1.18 0.08 -5.47
C ILE A 47 -2.15 0.69 -6.47
N GLU A 48 -2.71 -0.16 -7.32
CA GLU A 48 -3.79 0.18 -8.23
C GLU A 48 -5.13 -0.12 -7.57
N ASN A 49 -5.90 0.92 -7.30
CA ASN A 49 -7.21 0.79 -6.68
C ASN A 49 -8.17 0.09 -7.63
N GLN A 50 -8.75 -1.04 -7.20
CA GLN A 50 -9.65 -1.81 -8.05
C GLN A 50 -11.00 -1.12 -8.33
N ASN A 51 -11.41 -0.17 -7.48
CA ASN A 51 -12.67 0.58 -7.66
C ASN A 51 -12.53 1.71 -8.68
N THR A 52 -11.36 2.34 -8.76
CA THR A 52 -11.15 3.55 -9.58
C THR A 52 -10.12 3.38 -10.70
N GLY A 53 -9.34 2.30 -10.70
CA GLY A 53 -8.23 2.08 -11.62
C GLY A 53 -7.02 3.00 -11.39
N LYS A 54 -7.08 3.88 -10.38
CA LYS A 54 -5.99 4.83 -10.09
C LYS A 54 -4.86 4.16 -9.33
N ARG A 55 -3.63 4.53 -9.68
CA ARG A 55 -2.41 4.11 -8.97
C ARG A 55 -2.06 5.11 -7.88
N SER A 56 -1.66 4.61 -6.72
CA SER A 56 -1.28 5.44 -5.58
C SER A 56 -0.15 4.79 -4.81
N SER A 57 0.80 5.59 -4.35
CA SER A 57 1.90 5.12 -3.51
C SER A 57 1.45 5.10 -2.05
N ILE A 58 1.31 3.89 -1.49
CA ILE A 58 0.83 3.67 -0.13
C ILE A 58 1.97 3.10 0.71
N LYS A 59 2.11 3.63 1.91
CA LYS A 59 3.03 3.16 2.94
C LYS A 59 2.68 1.76 3.42
N GLU A 60 3.68 0.95 3.76
CA GLU A 60 3.45 -0.39 4.31
C GLU A 60 2.50 -0.38 5.51
N SER A 61 2.68 0.58 6.43
CA SER A 61 1.82 0.74 7.62
C SER A 61 0.36 1.06 7.33
N ASN A 62 0.03 1.51 6.11
CA ASN A 62 -1.36 1.74 5.69
C ASN A 62 -2.02 0.51 5.05
N ILE A 63 -1.26 -0.57 4.82
CA ILE A 63 -1.77 -1.83 4.28
C ILE A 63 -2.24 -2.69 5.45
N LEU A 64 -3.54 -3.01 5.45
CA LEU A 64 -4.19 -3.80 6.49
C LEU A 64 -3.92 -5.30 6.36
N GLY A 65 -3.72 -5.77 5.12
CA GLY A 65 -3.41 -7.18 4.85
C GLY A 65 -3.70 -7.59 3.40
N THR A 66 -3.51 -8.88 3.13
CA THR A 66 -3.77 -9.52 1.84
C THR A 66 -5.19 -10.07 1.78
N ILE A 67 -5.76 -10.15 0.57
CA ILE A 67 -7.08 -10.74 0.30
C ILE A 67 -7.03 -11.79 -0.80
#